data_AF-A0AAU2N576-F1
#
_entry.id   AF-A0AAU2N576-F1
#
_cell.length_a   1.000
_cell.length_b   1.000
_cell.length_c   1.000
_cell.angle_alpha   90.00
_cell.angle_beta   90.00
_cell.angle_gamma   90.00
#
_symmetry.space_group_name_H-M   'P 1'
#
loop_
_entity.id
_entity.type
_entity.pdbx_description
1 polymer ?
#
loop_
_entity_poly.entity_id
_entity_poly.type
_entity_poly.pdbx_seq_one_letter_code
_entity_poly.pdbx_strand_id
1 'polypeptide(L)'
;MTEAAEAIRRTPGTPCWVSLMVHGLGTTEDFYADLFGWEYEPGPEQLGPYVRAVLNGHEVAGIGEMPPDRHLPVAWTTYLATDDADATAESVRACGGTVAVGPLDAGIAGRVAICSDPLGAIFGLWQAQSRMGTRPHGEPGTPVWNELVTQDTSTVGKFYEHVFGHEAQTHATASDDFDYQTLHLEGRPVAAVHGVGRSLPHDRGPHWMTYFEVEDTDAAAARVVELGGRVVDPPREGPRGRQATVADPEGAVFALVRSRR
;
A
#
# COMPACT_ATOMS: atom_id res chain seq x y z
N MET A 1 -11.86 33.58 -1.06
CA MET A 1 -11.02 33.15 0.07
C MET A 1 -11.00 31.64 0.02
N THR A 2 -9.94 31.08 -0.56
CA THR A 2 -9.77 29.65 -0.75
C THR A 2 -9.43 29.03 0.60
N GLU A 3 -10.27 28.13 1.07
CA GLU A 3 -10.08 27.39 2.31
C GLU A 3 -8.85 26.51 2.13
N ALA A 4 -7.74 26.87 2.79
CA ALA A 4 -6.51 26.10 2.75
C ALA A 4 -6.78 24.75 3.44
N ALA A 5 -6.58 23.65 2.72
CA ALA A 5 -6.74 22.30 3.24
C ALA A 5 -5.85 22.10 4.48
N GLU A 6 -6.48 21.96 5.64
CA GLU A 6 -5.79 21.70 6.90
C GLU A 6 -5.44 20.20 6.99
N ALA A 7 -4.14 19.88 6.97
CA ALA A 7 -3.70 18.48 6.89
C ALA A 7 -3.65 17.76 8.24
N ILE A 8 -3.96 16.46 8.20
CA ILE A 8 -4.03 15.58 9.36
C ILE A 8 -2.76 14.73 9.43
N ARG A 9 -1.96 14.93 10.48
CA ARG A 9 -0.91 13.99 10.88
C ARG A 9 -1.56 12.64 11.17
N ARG A 10 -1.20 11.61 10.40
CA ARG A 10 -1.73 10.25 10.61
C ARG A 10 -1.07 9.65 11.85
N THR A 11 -1.85 8.95 12.68
CA THR A 11 -1.33 8.20 13.83
C THR A 11 -0.23 7.23 13.34
N PRO A 12 0.96 7.18 13.98
CA PRO A 12 2.02 6.25 13.60
C PRO A 12 1.50 4.82 13.43
N GLY A 13 1.96 4.14 12.36
CA GLY A 13 1.46 2.83 11.96
C GLY A 13 0.28 2.84 10.99
N THR A 14 -0.43 3.97 10.85
CA THR A 14 -1.52 4.07 9.86
C THR A 14 -0.94 4.07 8.44
N PRO A 15 -1.43 3.23 7.51
CA PRO A 15 -1.11 3.37 6.11
C PRO A 15 -1.46 4.77 5.60
N CYS A 16 -0.48 5.47 5.04
CA CYS A 16 -0.61 6.89 4.69
C CYS A 16 -0.25 7.22 3.24
N TRP A 17 0.49 6.34 2.57
CA TRP A 17 0.88 6.51 1.18
C TRP A 17 1.10 5.16 0.52
N VAL A 18 0.98 5.11 -0.81
CA VAL A 18 1.34 3.95 -1.61
C VAL A 18 2.20 4.40 -2.77
N SER A 19 3.26 3.64 -3.07
CA SER A 19 4.11 3.91 -4.22
C SER A 19 4.34 2.65 -5.03
N LEU A 20 4.43 2.80 -6.34
CA LEU A 20 4.82 1.76 -7.28
C LEU A 20 6.22 2.08 -7.82
N MET A 21 7.06 1.07 -7.95
CA MET A 21 8.34 1.18 -8.66
C MET A 21 8.25 0.34 -9.93
N VAL A 22 8.44 0.95 -11.10
CA VAL A 22 8.22 0.33 -12.42
C VAL A 22 9.45 0.39 -13.30
N HIS A 23 9.46 -0.39 -14.39
CA HIS A 23 10.49 -0.30 -15.43
C HIS A 23 10.14 0.68 -16.55
N GLY A 24 8.84 0.94 -16.79
CA GLY A 24 8.38 1.87 -17.83
C GLY A 24 7.40 2.91 -17.27
N LEU A 25 7.93 4.10 -16.94
CA LEU A 25 7.12 5.15 -16.31
C LEU A 25 5.93 5.57 -17.19
N GLY A 26 6.18 5.93 -18.45
CA GLY A 26 5.12 6.42 -19.35
C GLY A 26 4.02 5.38 -19.64
N THR A 27 4.38 4.12 -19.87
CA THR A 27 3.37 3.06 -20.08
C THR A 27 2.54 2.78 -18.83
N THR A 28 3.15 2.94 -17.66
CA THR A 28 2.47 2.82 -16.37
C THR A 28 1.52 4.00 -16.14
N GLU A 29 1.96 5.22 -16.45
CA GLU A 29 1.13 6.43 -16.38
C GLU A 29 -0.11 6.29 -17.27
N ASP A 30 0.04 5.88 -18.53
CA ASP A 30 -1.08 5.65 -19.45
C ASP A 30 -2.09 4.63 -18.88
N PHE A 31 -1.61 3.51 -18.33
CA PHE A 31 -2.47 2.47 -17.75
C PHE A 31 -3.30 2.99 -16.58
N TYR A 32 -2.68 3.65 -15.60
CA TYR A 32 -3.38 4.10 -14.40
C TYR A 32 -4.20 5.38 -14.64
N ALA A 33 -3.82 6.24 -15.60
CA ALA A 33 -4.68 7.31 -16.10
C ALA A 33 -5.99 6.77 -16.68
N ASP A 34 -5.91 5.75 -17.55
CA ASP A 34 -7.08 5.16 -18.19
C ASP A 34 -7.94 4.31 -17.24
N LEU A 35 -7.35 3.74 -16.19
CA LEU A 35 -8.05 2.91 -15.21
C LEU A 35 -8.71 3.74 -14.11
N PHE A 36 -8.03 4.76 -13.59
CA PHE A 36 -8.44 5.50 -12.40
C PHE A 36 -8.70 6.99 -12.64
N GLY A 37 -8.43 7.51 -13.85
CA GLY A 37 -8.53 8.93 -14.14
C GLY A 37 -7.43 9.76 -13.48
N TRP A 38 -6.26 9.16 -13.22
CA TRP A 38 -5.13 9.87 -12.63
C TRP A 38 -4.50 10.85 -13.62
N GLU A 39 -4.18 12.03 -13.11
CA GLU A 39 -3.23 12.97 -13.71
C GLU A 39 -1.88 12.83 -13.00
N TYR A 40 -0.82 13.40 -13.57
CA TYR A 40 0.53 13.26 -13.02
C TYR A 40 1.23 14.61 -12.87
N GLU A 41 1.88 14.78 -11.71
CA GLU A 41 2.72 15.92 -11.43
C GLU A 41 4.17 15.49 -11.11
N PRO A 42 5.18 16.32 -11.45
CA PRO A 42 6.58 16.03 -11.12
C PRO A 42 6.79 15.85 -9.61
N GLY A 43 7.41 14.74 -9.24
CA GLY A 43 7.68 14.30 -7.89
C GLY A 43 9.06 14.72 -7.33
N PRO A 44 9.41 14.34 -6.09
CA PRO A 44 10.78 14.50 -5.59
C PRO A 44 11.76 13.63 -6.40
N GLU A 45 12.72 14.26 -7.07
CA GLU A 45 13.68 13.58 -7.97
C GLU A 45 14.94 13.06 -7.24
N GLN A 46 15.09 13.32 -5.93
CA GLN A 46 16.31 13.00 -5.18
C GLN A 46 16.63 11.50 -5.15
N LEU A 47 15.61 10.65 -5.32
CA LEU A 47 15.72 9.19 -5.29
C LEU A 47 15.55 8.54 -6.68
N GLY A 48 15.54 9.34 -7.75
CA GLY A 48 15.32 8.90 -9.13
C GLY A 48 14.09 9.53 -9.77
N PRO A 49 13.78 9.18 -11.03
CA PRO A 49 12.56 9.62 -11.71
C PRO A 49 11.32 9.19 -10.91
N TYR A 50 10.46 10.15 -10.60
CA TYR A 50 9.29 9.92 -9.76
C TYR A 50 8.21 10.95 -10.08
N VAL A 51 6.97 10.48 -10.19
CA VAL A 51 5.77 11.30 -10.39
C VAL A 51 4.77 11.06 -9.27
N ARG A 52 3.97 12.08 -8.97
CA ARG A 52 2.81 11.99 -8.07
C ARG A 52 1.57 11.83 -8.92
N ALA A 53 0.81 10.77 -8.68
CA ALA A 53 -0.52 10.61 -9.23
C ALA A 53 -1.50 11.51 -8.49
N VAL A 54 -2.32 12.24 -9.23
CA VAL A 54 -3.28 13.23 -8.77
C VAL A 54 -4.67 12.87 -9.26
N LEU A 55 -5.65 12.91 -8.37
CA LEU A 55 -7.06 12.73 -8.70
C LEU A 55 -7.86 13.87 -8.06
N ASN A 56 -8.67 14.58 -8.87
CA ASN A 56 -9.47 15.72 -8.39
C ASN A 56 -8.65 16.77 -7.62
N GLY A 57 -7.42 17.03 -8.06
CA GLY A 57 -6.50 17.99 -7.43
C GLY A 57 -5.83 17.50 -6.14
N HIS A 58 -5.92 16.21 -5.81
CA HIS A 58 -5.32 15.62 -4.63
C HIS A 58 -4.36 14.50 -4.99
N GLU A 59 -3.21 14.47 -4.34
CA GLU A 59 -2.24 13.38 -4.47
C GLU A 59 -2.83 12.06 -3.94
N VAL A 60 -2.67 10.96 -4.68
CA VAL A 60 -3.24 9.65 -4.35
C VAL A 60 -2.23 8.51 -4.33
N ALA A 61 -1.14 8.61 -5.10
CA ALA A 61 -0.10 7.60 -5.17
C ALA A 61 1.21 8.16 -5.73
N GLY A 62 2.29 7.41 -5.54
CA GLY A 62 3.60 7.64 -6.16
C GLY A 62 3.94 6.62 -7.22
N ILE A 63 4.61 7.03 -8.29
CA ILE A 63 5.18 6.10 -9.27
C ILE A 63 6.62 6.52 -9.55
N GLY A 64 7.56 5.63 -9.24
CA GLY A 64 8.99 5.82 -9.51
C GLY A 64 9.49 4.85 -10.56
N GLU A 65 10.54 5.23 -11.26
CA GLU A 65 11.21 4.37 -12.24
C GLU A 65 12.43 3.69 -11.61
N MET A 66 12.51 2.37 -11.76
CA MET A 66 13.67 1.60 -11.32
C MET A 66 14.88 1.89 -12.22
N PRO A 67 16.11 1.89 -11.67
CA PRO A 67 17.32 1.90 -12.48
C PRO A 67 17.32 0.73 -13.49
N PRO A 68 17.80 0.94 -14.74
CA PRO A 68 17.74 -0.07 -15.79
C PRO A 68 18.45 -1.40 -15.48
N ASP A 69 19.41 -1.37 -14.56
CA ASP A 69 20.20 -2.52 -14.11
C ASP A 69 19.55 -3.30 -12.95
N ARG A 70 18.40 -2.84 -12.44
CA ARG A 70 17.63 -3.54 -11.42
C ARG A 70 16.43 -4.24 -12.02
N HIS A 71 16.36 -5.56 -11.79
CA HIS A 71 15.24 -6.41 -12.15
C HIS A 71 14.57 -6.92 -10.87
N LEU A 72 13.94 -6.00 -10.13
CA LEU A 72 13.13 -6.34 -8.95
C LEU A 72 11.67 -6.55 -9.39
N PRO A 73 10.90 -7.39 -8.68
CA PRO A 73 9.47 -7.48 -8.94
C PRO A 73 8.79 -6.12 -8.82
N VAL A 74 7.95 -5.78 -9.80
CA VAL A 74 7.10 -4.60 -9.78
C VAL A 74 5.97 -4.85 -8.78
N ALA A 75 5.89 -4.03 -7.73
CA ALA A 75 4.90 -4.20 -6.67
C ALA A 75 4.55 -2.86 -6.01
N TRP A 76 3.27 -2.72 -5.64
CA TRP A 76 2.81 -1.63 -4.80
C TRP A 76 3.42 -1.76 -3.39
N THR A 77 4.00 -0.67 -2.89
CA THR A 77 4.56 -0.56 -1.54
C THR A 77 3.66 0.31 -0.68
N THR A 78 3.15 -0.25 0.41
CA THR A 78 2.41 0.48 1.45
C THR A 78 3.39 1.21 2.38
N TYR A 79 3.15 2.49 2.65
CA TYR A 79 3.90 3.29 3.61
C TYR A 79 3.09 3.51 4.89
N LEU A 80 3.70 3.19 6.03
CA LEU A 80 3.15 3.42 7.35
C LEU A 80 3.69 4.74 7.92
N ALA A 81 2.80 5.55 8.48
CA ALA A 81 3.17 6.83 9.08
C ALA A 81 4.11 6.61 10.28
N THR A 82 5.05 7.52 10.48
CA THR A 82 5.83 7.60 11.71
C THR A 82 6.13 9.05 12.09
N ASP A 83 6.30 9.27 13.38
CA ASP A 83 6.71 10.55 13.95
C ASP A 83 8.23 10.74 13.89
N ASP A 84 8.97 9.65 13.95
CA ASP A 84 10.44 9.60 13.96
C ASP A 84 10.90 8.33 13.22
N ALA A 85 11.38 8.52 11.99
CA ALA A 85 11.83 7.43 11.13
C ALA A 85 13.05 6.70 11.69
N ASP A 86 13.96 7.38 12.41
CA ASP A 86 15.14 6.75 12.99
C ASP A 86 14.74 5.83 14.15
N ALA A 87 13.94 6.34 15.09
CA ALA A 87 13.46 5.57 16.23
C ALA A 87 12.58 4.38 15.80
N THR A 88 11.70 4.57 14.79
CA THR A 88 10.91 3.46 14.24
C THR A 88 11.79 2.44 13.52
N ALA A 89 12.80 2.87 12.75
CA ALA A 89 13.73 1.94 12.10
C ALA A 89 14.55 1.13 13.11
N GLU A 90 14.94 1.71 14.24
CA GLU A 90 15.56 0.97 15.34
C GLU A 90 14.60 -0.07 15.95
N SER A 91 13.34 0.32 16.17
CA SER A 91 12.31 -0.58 16.69
C SER A 91 12.03 -1.75 15.73
N VAL A 92 12.00 -1.49 14.42
CA VAL A 92 11.90 -2.54 13.37
C VAL A 92 13.03 -3.57 13.53
N ARG A 93 14.29 -3.12 13.65
CA ARG A 93 15.43 -4.03 13.83
C ARG A 93 15.34 -4.80 15.14
N ALA A 94 14.98 -4.13 16.23
CA ALA A 94 14.83 -4.75 17.55
C ALA A 94 13.74 -5.83 17.58
N CYS A 95 12.70 -5.69 16.76
CA CYS A 95 11.60 -6.65 16.64
C CYS A 95 11.84 -7.72 15.56
N GLY A 96 13.05 -7.83 15.01
CA GLY A 96 13.43 -8.87 14.04
C GLY A 96 13.09 -8.56 12.58
N GLY A 97 12.62 -7.34 12.29
CA GLY A 97 12.49 -6.85 10.92
C GLY A 97 13.81 -6.36 10.35
N THR A 98 13.84 -6.09 9.04
CA THR A 98 15.01 -5.55 8.34
C THR A 98 14.74 -4.12 7.88
N VAL A 99 15.75 -3.26 7.95
CA VAL A 99 15.74 -1.94 7.31
C VAL A 99 16.70 -2.01 6.12
N ALA A 100 16.14 -2.10 4.91
CA ALA A 100 16.90 -2.28 3.68
C ALA A 100 17.43 -0.95 3.13
N VAL A 101 16.64 0.11 3.26
CA VAL A 101 16.99 1.47 2.81
C VAL A 101 16.62 2.47 3.88
N GLY A 102 17.51 3.42 4.13
CA GLY A 102 17.27 4.58 5.01
C GLY A 102 17.28 4.28 6.51
N PRO A 103 16.75 5.22 7.32
CA PRO A 103 16.01 6.43 6.90
C PRO A 103 16.82 7.44 6.07
N LEU A 104 16.22 7.98 5.01
CA LEU A 104 16.79 9.00 4.12
C LEU A 104 15.88 10.23 4.05
N ASP A 105 16.47 11.40 3.81
CA ASP A 105 15.70 12.61 3.54
C ASP A 105 15.09 12.57 2.13
N ALA A 106 13.79 12.85 2.04
CA ALA A 106 13.04 12.98 0.78
C ALA A 106 12.76 14.46 0.46
N GLY A 107 13.80 15.29 0.58
CA GLY A 107 13.68 16.75 0.43
C GLY A 107 12.75 17.37 1.47
N ILE A 108 11.92 18.33 1.05
CA ILE A 108 10.95 19.02 1.93
C ILE A 108 9.72 18.16 2.27
N ALA A 109 9.55 17.01 1.62
CA ALA A 109 8.36 16.19 1.77
C ALA A 109 8.39 15.40 3.10
N GLY A 110 9.55 14.89 3.50
CA GLY A 110 9.64 14.00 4.64
C GLY A 110 10.94 13.23 4.74
N ARG A 111 10.89 12.15 5.51
CA ARG A 111 11.93 11.11 5.57
C ARG A 111 11.31 9.75 5.28
N VAL A 112 12.07 8.91 4.61
CA VAL A 112 11.62 7.61 4.12
C VAL A 112 12.56 6.49 4.51
N ALA A 113 12.02 5.33 4.83
CA ALA A 113 12.78 4.09 4.93
C ALA A 113 12.03 2.95 4.24
N ILE A 114 12.75 1.95 3.73
CA ILE A 114 12.17 0.71 3.22
C ILE A 114 12.56 -0.42 4.17
N CYS A 115 11.55 -1.09 4.71
CA CYS A 115 11.67 -2.11 5.72
C CYS A 115 11.04 -3.42 5.25
N SER A 116 11.32 -4.50 5.98
CA SER A 116 10.50 -5.72 5.95
C SER A 116 10.23 -6.20 7.37
N ASP A 117 9.08 -6.83 7.55
CA ASP A 117 8.74 -7.53 8.79
C ASP A 117 9.54 -8.84 8.94
N PRO A 118 9.45 -9.55 10.07
CA PRO A 118 10.23 -10.76 10.32
C PRO A 118 9.97 -11.91 9.33
N LEU A 119 8.86 -11.86 8.59
CA LEU A 119 8.52 -12.86 7.57
C LEU A 119 8.83 -12.38 6.15
N GLY A 120 9.33 -11.16 6.00
CA GLY A 120 9.83 -10.61 4.75
C GLY A 120 8.86 -9.71 3.99
N ALA A 121 7.69 -9.37 4.56
CA ALA A 121 6.77 -8.47 3.86
C ALA A 121 7.33 -7.04 3.86
N ILE A 122 7.52 -6.49 2.67
CA ILE A 122 8.11 -5.17 2.46
C ILE A 122 7.08 -4.07 2.74
N PHE A 123 7.48 -3.05 3.50
CA PHE A 123 6.69 -1.82 3.73
C PHE A 123 7.61 -0.61 3.84
N GLY A 124 7.07 0.58 3.58
CA GLY A 124 7.75 1.84 3.75
C GLY A 124 7.45 2.50 5.10
N LEU A 125 8.40 3.26 5.63
CA LEU A 125 8.16 4.26 6.68
C LEU A 125 8.07 5.64 6.03
N TRP A 126 7.10 6.44 6.46
CA TRP A 126 6.98 7.83 6.04
C TRP A 126 6.86 8.77 7.23
N GLN A 127 7.88 9.61 7.42
CA GLN A 127 7.86 10.72 8.37
C GLN A 127 7.62 12.01 7.60
N ALA A 128 6.39 12.54 7.64
CA ALA A 128 6.08 13.80 6.98
C ALA A 128 6.78 14.99 7.68
N GLN A 129 7.54 15.82 6.94
CA GLN A 129 8.19 17.02 7.50
C GLN A 129 7.23 18.23 7.56
N SER A 130 6.25 18.27 6.67
CA SER A 130 5.15 19.24 6.70
C SER A 130 3.82 18.51 6.55
N ARG A 131 2.73 19.22 6.89
CA ARG A 131 1.33 18.77 6.83
C ARG A 131 0.90 18.44 5.39
N MET A 132 1.45 17.37 4.82
CA MET A 132 1.09 16.81 3.52
C MET A 132 0.39 15.49 3.81
N GLY A 133 -0.93 15.48 3.62
CA GLY A 133 -1.75 14.29 3.80
C GLY A 133 -2.72 14.19 2.64
N THR A 134 -2.80 13.02 2.05
CA THR A 134 -3.77 12.69 1.01
C THR A 134 -5.20 12.74 1.54
N ARG A 135 -6.07 13.38 0.76
CA ARG A 135 -7.53 13.19 0.81
C ARG A 135 -8.01 13.21 -0.63
N PRO A 136 -8.37 12.05 -1.18
CA PRO A 136 -9.72 11.56 -0.93
C PRO A 136 -9.73 10.13 -0.38
N HIS A 137 -10.55 9.88 0.64
CA HIS A 137 -10.79 8.54 1.17
C HIS A 137 -12.12 8.03 0.59
N GLY A 138 -12.11 6.91 -0.12
CA GLY A 138 -13.34 6.26 -0.59
C GLY A 138 -13.93 6.84 -1.89
N GLU A 139 -13.20 7.68 -2.61
CA GLU A 139 -13.55 8.04 -4.00
C GLU A 139 -12.97 6.98 -4.96
N PRO A 140 -13.70 6.58 -6.02
CA PRO A 140 -13.14 5.71 -7.05
C PRO A 140 -11.80 6.25 -7.58
N GLY A 141 -10.80 5.38 -7.68
CA GLY A 141 -9.44 5.72 -8.06
C GLY A 141 -8.49 6.01 -6.90
N THR A 142 -8.93 5.95 -5.64
CA THR A 142 -8.05 6.18 -4.48
C THR A 142 -7.73 4.89 -3.71
N PRO A 143 -6.54 4.79 -3.08
CA PRO A 143 -6.25 3.68 -2.16
C PRO A 143 -7.13 3.79 -0.93
N VAL A 144 -7.86 2.73 -0.62
CA VAL A 144 -8.82 2.69 0.50
C VAL A 144 -8.45 1.72 1.60
N TRP A 145 -7.49 0.83 1.36
CA TRP A 145 -7.03 -0.13 2.36
C TRP A 145 -5.72 -0.80 1.99
N ASN A 146 -5.10 -1.37 3.01
CA ASN A 146 -3.92 -2.19 2.88
C ASN A 146 -4.10 -3.47 3.72
N GLU A 147 -3.81 -4.60 3.10
CA GLU A 147 -3.89 -5.93 3.72
C GLU A 147 -2.55 -6.63 3.58
N LEU A 148 -1.98 -7.09 4.69
CA LEU A 148 -0.80 -7.93 4.70
C LEU A 148 -1.21 -9.39 4.51
N VAL A 149 -0.76 -10.01 3.43
CA VAL A 149 -0.92 -11.45 3.18
C VAL A 149 0.33 -12.17 3.70
N THR A 150 0.15 -13.16 4.58
CA THR A 150 1.26 -13.84 5.26
C THR A 150 0.96 -15.31 5.55
N GLN A 151 1.99 -16.10 5.87
CA GLN A 151 1.80 -17.46 6.38
C GLN A 151 1.47 -17.53 7.89
N ASP A 152 1.80 -16.49 8.66
CA ASP A 152 1.64 -16.48 10.12
C ASP A 152 1.24 -15.08 10.62
N THR A 153 -0.03 -14.95 11.00
CA THR A 153 -0.62 -13.70 11.49
C THR A 153 -0.11 -13.35 12.89
N SER A 154 0.18 -14.35 13.72
CA SER A 154 0.58 -14.15 15.12
C SER A 154 1.97 -13.52 15.24
N THR A 155 2.92 -13.94 14.40
CA THR A 155 4.27 -13.39 14.36
C THR A 155 4.26 -11.95 13.88
N VAL A 156 3.59 -11.67 12.76
CA VAL A 156 3.56 -10.29 12.22
C VAL A 156 2.67 -9.38 13.05
N GLY A 157 1.56 -9.86 13.61
CA GLY A 157 0.69 -9.08 14.50
C GLY A 157 1.45 -8.52 15.69
N LYS A 158 2.24 -9.37 16.38
CA LYS A 158 3.13 -8.92 17.47
C LYS A 158 4.17 -7.92 17.01
N PHE A 159 4.74 -8.09 15.82
CA PHE A 159 5.69 -7.14 15.26
C PHE A 159 5.06 -5.76 15.07
N TYR A 160 3.90 -5.66 14.41
CA TYR A 160 3.23 -4.38 14.18
C TYR A 160 2.66 -3.77 15.48
N GLU A 161 2.30 -4.58 16.47
CA GLU A 161 1.97 -4.14 17.83
C GLU A 161 3.18 -3.47 18.50
N HIS A 162 4.36 -4.11 18.50
CA HIS A 162 5.53 -3.56 19.18
C HIS A 162 6.12 -2.32 18.48
N VAL A 163 6.13 -2.30 17.15
CA VAL A 163 6.73 -1.20 16.38
C VAL A 163 5.83 0.03 16.34
N PHE A 164 4.51 -0.15 16.28
CA PHE A 164 3.56 0.93 16.01
C PHE A 164 2.40 1.05 17.01
N GLY A 165 2.26 0.11 17.94
CA GLY A 165 1.15 0.09 18.90
C GLY A 165 -0.17 -0.41 18.31
N HIS A 166 -0.14 -1.21 17.23
CA HIS A 166 -1.36 -1.80 16.68
C HIS A 166 -2.03 -2.76 17.66
N GLU A 167 -3.34 -2.63 17.82
CA GLU A 167 -4.18 -3.60 18.52
C GLU A 167 -4.76 -4.59 17.50
N ALA A 168 -4.36 -5.86 17.56
CA ALA A 168 -4.84 -6.89 16.65
C ALA A 168 -6.16 -7.50 17.14
N GLN A 169 -7.24 -7.29 16.40
CA GLN A 169 -8.51 -7.99 16.60
C GLN A 169 -8.56 -9.22 15.69
N THR A 170 -8.55 -10.41 16.27
CA THR A 170 -8.66 -11.68 15.52
C THR A 170 -10.13 -12.00 15.24
N HIS A 171 -10.41 -12.42 14.01
CA HIS A 171 -11.73 -12.86 13.58
C HIS A 171 -11.72 -14.39 13.43
N ALA A 172 -12.72 -15.06 14.00
CA ALA A 172 -12.86 -16.49 13.87
C ALA A 172 -13.13 -16.86 12.40
N THR A 173 -12.29 -17.70 11.83
CA THR A 173 -12.47 -18.27 10.50
C THR A 173 -12.91 -19.73 10.62
N ALA A 174 -13.38 -20.31 9.51
CA ALA A 174 -13.84 -21.70 9.50
C ALA A 174 -12.70 -22.73 9.57
N SER A 175 -11.43 -22.29 9.53
CA SER A 175 -10.26 -23.16 9.41
C SER A 175 -9.00 -22.53 9.99
N ASP A 176 -8.25 -23.30 10.78
CA ASP A 176 -7.00 -22.87 11.45
C ASP A 176 -5.88 -22.45 10.48
N ASP A 177 -5.95 -22.84 9.20
CA ASP A 177 -4.96 -22.46 8.17
C ASP A 177 -5.17 -21.07 7.59
N PHE A 178 -6.31 -20.44 7.89
CA PHE A 178 -6.69 -19.13 7.37
C PHE A 178 -7.08 -18.22 8.52
N ASP A 179 -6.16 -17.37 8.97
CA ASP A 179 -6.46 -16.39 10.02
C ASP A 179 -6.75 -15.03 9.41
N TYR A 180 -7.62 -14.24 10.05
CA TYR A 180 -7.83 -12.86 9.67
C TYR A 180 -7.79 -11.97 10.90
N GLN A 181 -6.90 -10.98 10.88
CA GLN A 181 -6.79 -9.98 11.93
C GLN A 181 -7.05 -8.59 11.36
N THR A 182 -7.78 -7.76 12.09
CA THR A 182 -7.87 -6.33 11.81
C THR A 182 -6.98 -5.59 12.80
N LEU A 183 -6.03 -4.82 12.27
CA LEU A 183 -5.16 -3.97 13.06
C LEU A 183 -5.87 -2.65 13.35
N HIS A 184 -5.88 -2.26 14.61
CA HIS A 184 -6.49 -1.02 15.08
C HIS A 184 -5.44 -0.08 15.66
N LEU A 185 -5.67 1.22 15.49
CA LEU A 185 -4.97 2.28 16.20
C LEU A 185 -6.02 3.24 16.75
N GLU A 186 -5.93 3.56 18.04
CA GLU A 186 -6.91 4.44 18.72
C GLU A 186 -8.37 3.96 18.51
N GLY A 187 -8.59 2.65 18.55
CA GLY A 187 -9.91 2.03 18.32
C GLY A 187 -10.42 2.10 16.87
N ARG A 188 -9.63 2.60 15.91
CA ARG A 188 -10.00 2.69 14.50
C ARG A 188 -9.30 1.60 13.69
N PRO A 189 -10.01 0.87 12.81
CA PRO A 189 -9.39 -0.13 11.93
C PRO A 189 -8.52 0.58 10.87
N VAL A 190 -7.26 0.17 10.74
CA VAL A 190 -6.28 0.83 9.83
C VAL A 190 -5.71 -0.10 8.76
N ALA A 191 -5.67 -1.41 9.01
CA ALA A 191 -5.18 -2.42 8.08
C ALA A 191 -5.71 -3.81 8.46
N ALA A 192 -5.49 -4.79 7.59
CA ALA A 192 -5.75 -6.19 7.89
C ALA A 192 -4.49 -7.05 7.74
N VAL A 193 -4.46 -8.17 8.44
CA VAL A 193 -3.50 -9.26 8.23
C VAL A 193 -4.30 -10.51 7.87
N HIS A 194 -4.02 -11.07 6.70
CA HIS A 194 -4.66 -12.25 6.16
C HIS A 194 -3.63 -13.40 6.13
N GLY A 195 -3.80 -14.34 7.05
CA GLY A 195 -3.09 -15.60 7.08
C GLY A 195 -3.61 -16.53 6.02
N VAL A 196 -2.74 -17.01 5.14
CA VAL A 196 -3.08 -18.01 4.11
C VAL A 196 -2.28 -19.32 4.30
N GLY A 197 -1.53 -19.42 5.39
CA GLY A 197 -0.77 -20.60 5.78
C GLY A 197 0.11 -21.12 4.63
N ARG A 198 -0.07 -22.41 4.30
CA ARG A 198 0.67 -23.08 3.22
C ARG A 198 0.20 -22.71 1.81
N SER A 199 -0.89 -21.96 1.69
CA SER A 199 -1.42 -21.49 0.40
C SER A 199 -0.71 -20.23 -0.10
N LEU A 200 0.23 -19.67 0.68
CA LEU A 200 1.02 -18.52 0.25
C LEU A 200 1.88 -18.89 -0.98
N PRO A 201 1.75 -18.16 -2.11
CA PRO A 201 2.58 -18.42 -3.28
C PRO A 201 4.07 -18.26 -2.97
N HIS A 202 4.86 -19.32 -3.22
CA HIS A 202 6.29 -19.35 -2.93
C HIS A 202 7.11 -18.30 -3.70
N ASP A 203 6.63 -17.87 -4.87
CA ASP A 203 7.26 -16.88 -5.73
C ASP A 203 7.05 -15.44 -5.26
N ARG A 204 6.00 -15.17 -4.48
CA ARG A 204 5.70 -13.83 -3.94
C ARG A 204 6.11 -13.68 -2.47
N GLY A 205 5.91 -14.72 -1.65
CA GLY A 205 6.10 -14.63 -0.20
C GLY A 205 5.13 -13.65 0.48
N PRO A 206 5.38 -13.30 1.76
CA PRO A 206 4.54 -12.34 2.48
C PRO A 206 4.61 -10.96 1.84
N HIS A 207 3.47 -10.29 1.70
CA HIS A 207 3.39 -9.02 0.99
C HIS A 207 2.20 -8.18 1.43
N TRP A 208 2.35 -6.86 1.33
CA TRP A 208 1.24 -5.93 1.44
C TRP A 208 0.48 -5.85 0.11
N MET A 209 -0.85 -5.83 0.20
CA MET A 209 -1.78 -5.68 -0.92
C MET A 209 -2.54 -4.36 -0.76
N THR A 210 -2.43 -3.49 -1.75
CA THR A 210 -3.18 -2.24 -1.82
C THR A 210 -4.53 -2.48 -2.49
N TYR A 211 -5.60 -1.96 -1.88
CA TYR A 211 -6.95 -1.95 -2.44
C TYR A 211 -7.30 -0.56 -2.93
N PHE A 212 -7.68 -0.43 -4.20
CA PHE A 212 -8.17 0.79 -4.81
C PHE A 212 -9.69 0.75 -4.95
N GLU A 213 -10.34 1.85 -4.57
CA GLU A 213 -11.79 1.99 -4.72
C GLU A 213 -12.16 2.09 -6.20
N VAL A 214 -13.28 1.47 -6.59
CA VAL A 214 -13.85 1.60 -7.93
C VAL A 214 -15.37 1.66 -7.85
N GLU A 215 -15.97 2.36 -8.81
CA GLU A 215 -17.43 2.46 -8.90
C GLU A 215 -18.08 1.10 -9.21
N ASP A 216 -17.44 0.30 -10.07
CA ASP A 216 -17.86 -1.05 -10.41
C ASP A 216 -16.63 -1.97 -10.58
N THR A 217 -16.53 -2.97 -9.72
CA THR A 217 -15.42 -3.93 -9.69
C THR A 217 -15.32 -4.77 -10.96
N ASP A 218 -16.44 -5.16 -11.56
CA ASP A 218 -16.46 -6.04 -12.72
C ASP A 218 -16.06 -5.26 -13.96
N ALA A 219 -16.62 -4.04 -14.11
CA ALA A 219 -16.25 -3.15 -15.20
C ALA A 219 -14.76 -2.77 -15.11
N ALA A 220 -14.26 -2.43 -13.92
CA ALA A 220 -12.85 -2.10 -13.73
C ALA A 220 -11.93 -3.32 -13.99
N ALA A 221 -12.31 -4.52 -13.55
CA ALA A 221 -11.55 -5.74 -13.86
C ALA A 221 -11.51 -6.05 -15.36
N ALA A 222 -12.61 -5.83 -16.09
CA ALA A 222 -12.62 -5.93 -17.55
C ALA A 222 -11.73 -4.87 -18.20
N ARG A 223 -11.79 -3.62 -17.71
CA ARG A 223 -10.95 -2.51 -18.19
C ARG A 223 -9.46 -2.79 -18.01
N VAL A 224 -9.05 -3.42 -16.90
CA VAL A 224 -7.66 -3.85 -16.72
C VAL A 224 -7.19 -4.77 -17.86
N VAL A 225 -8.03 -5.71 -18.29
CA VAL A 225 -7.69 -6.63 -19.40
C VAL A 225 -7.60 -5.87 -20.72
N GLU A 226 -8.52 -4.94 -21.00
CA GLU A 226 -8.47 -4.09 -22.20
C GLU A 226 -7.18 -3.25 -22.27
N LEU A 227 -6.68 -2.82 -21.12
CA LEU A 227 -5.45 -2.03 -20.98
C LEU A 227 -4.18 -2.89 -20.95
N GLY A 228 -4.27 -4.20 -21.19
CA GLY A 228 -3.12 -5.11 -21.27
C GLY A 228 -2.67 -5.71 -19.94
N GLY A 229 -3.39 -5.44 -18.84
CA GLY A 229 -3.23 -6.15 -17.58
C GLY A 229 -3.95 -7.51 -17.59
N ARG A 230 -4.09 -8.13 -16.41
CA ARG A 230 -4.82 -9.40 -16.26
C ARG A 230 -5.59 -9.48 -14.96
N VAL A 231 -6.64 -10.29 -14.96
CA VAL A 231 -7.34 -10.71 -13.74
C VAL A 231 -6.58 -11.87 -13.10
N VAL A 232 -6.23 -11.72 -11.82
CA VAL A 232 -5.60 -12.77 -10.99
C VAL A 232 -6.68 -13.58 -10.29
N ASP A 233 -7.57 -12.89 -9.56
CA ASP A 233 -8.79 -13.47 -9.00
C ASP A 233 -10.01 -12.71 -9.53
N PRO A 234 -11.04 -13.42 -10.03
CA PRO A 234 -12.22 -12.76 -10.59
C PRO A 234 -13.04 -12.00 -9.53
N PRO A 235 -13.85 -11.01 -9.96
CA PRO A 235 -14.75 -10.28 -9.09
C PRO A 235 -15.64 -11.20 -8.25
N ARG A 236 -15.60 -11.04 -6.94
CA ARG A 236 -16.39 -11.80 -5.96
C ARG A 236 -16.85 -10.91 -4.81
N GLU A 237 -17.89 -11.33 -4.10
CA GLU A 237 -18.22 -10.71 -2.81
C GLU A 237 -17.17 -11.10 -1.77
N GLY A 238 -16.63 -10.09 -1.09
CA GLY A 238 -15.69 -10.23 0.02
C GLY A 238 -16.14 -9.48 1.26
N PRO A 239 -15.35 -9.53 2.34
CA PRO A 239 -15.67 -8.86 3.60
C PRO A 239 -15.83 -7.34 3.45
N ARG A 240 -15.10 -6.74 2.50
CA ARG A 240 -15.04 -5.27 2.35
C ARG A 240 -15.89 -4.74 1.20
N GLY A 241 -16.55 -5.64 0.47
CA GLY A 241 -17.44 -5.32 -0.63
C GLY A 241 -17.22 -6.23 -1.82
N ARG A 242 -17.61 -5.78 -3.01
CA ARG A 242 -17.31 -6.51 -4.24
C ARG A 242 -15.85 -6.24 -4.59
N GLN A 243 -15.04 -7.28 -4.78
CA GLN A 243 -13.60 -7.14 -4.95
C GLN A 243 -13.02 -8.10 -6.00
N ALA A 244 -11.94 -7.70 -6.64
CA ALA A 244 -11.15 -8.51 -7.58
C ALA A 244 -9.66 -8.30 -7.33
N THR A 245 -8.84 -9.32 -7.61
CA THR A 245 -7.38 -9.20 -7.61
C THR A 245 -6.92 -9.13 -9.05
N VAL A 246 -6.16 -8.11 -9.41
CA VAL A 246 -5.71 -7.86 -10.78
C VAL A 246 -4.21 -7.57 -10.80
N ALA A 247 -3.62 -7.61 -11.99
CA ALA A 247 -2.25 -7.18 -12.22
C ALA A 247 -2.16 -6.23 -13.41
N ASP A 248 -1.32 -5.21 -13.29
CA ASP A 248 -0.99 -4.31 -14.40
C ASP A 248 -0.11 -5.00 -15.47
N PRO A 249 0.20 -4.34 -16.61
CA PRO A 249 1.01 -4.92 -17.68
C PRO A 249 2.44 -5.30 -17.26
N GLU A 250 3.00 -4.62 -16.25
CA GLU A 250 4.34 -4.94 -15.71
C GLU A 250 4.29 -6.04 -14.63
N GLY A 251 3.08 -6.40 -14.19
CA GLY A 251 2.82 -7.52 -13.28
C GLY A 251 2.59 -7.11 -11.83
N ALA A 252 2.50 -5.81 -11.52
CA ALA A 252 2.16 -5.34 -10.18
C ALA A 252 0.76 -5.79 -9.81
N VAL A 253 0.63 -6.51 -8.70
CA VAL A 253 -0.67 -7.04 -8.26
C VAL A 253 -1.29 -6.10 -7.24
N PHE A 254 -2.56 -5.80 -7.44
CA PHE A 254 -3.37 -4.96 -6.56
C PHE A 254 -4.83 -5.44 -6.54
N ALA A 255 -5.59 -4.95 -5.56
CA ALA A 255 -7.01 -5.23 -5.45
C ALA A 255 -7.86 -4.05 -5.92
N LEU A 256 -8.94 -4.35 -6.64
CA LEU A 256 -10.04 -3.44 -6.93
C LEU A 256 -11.17 -3.75 -5.96
N VAL A 257 -11.78 -2.73 -5.36
CA VAL A 257 -12.91 -2.93 -4.45
C VAL A 257 -13.97 -1.86 -4.64
N ARG A 258 -15.24 -2.26 -4.64
CA ARG A 258 -16.36 -1.37 -4.37
C ARG A 258 -16.78 -1.55 -2.92
N SER A 259 -16.41 -0.61 -2.08
CA SER A 259 -16.64 -0.69 -0.64
C SER A 259 -18.13 -0.64 -0.32
N ARG A 260 -18.55 -1.36 0.73
CA ARG A 260 -19.92 -1.22 1.26
C ARG A 260 -20.02 0.14 1.96
N ARG A 261 -20.95 0.99 1.50
CA ARG A 261 -21.29 2.26 2.15
C ARG A 261 -22.11 2.03 3.40
#